data_AF-A0A8S2W946-F1
#
_entry.id   AF-A0A8S2W946-F1
#
_cell.length_a   1.000
_cell.length_b   1.000
_cell.length_c   1.000
_cell.angle_alpha   90.00
_cell.angle_beta   90.00
_cell.angle_gamma   90.00
#
_symmetry.space_group_name_H-M   'P 1'
#
loop_
_entity.id
_entity.type
_entity.pdbx_description
1 polymer ?
#
loop_
_entity_poly.entity_id
_entity_poly.type
_entity_poly.pdbx_seq_one_letter_code
_entity_poly.pdbx_strand_id
1 'polypeptide(L)'
;MITTSYVSPKMKSLHDEALAAGVTLLNEVGLDPGIDHMLAMELFDLIRDDGGRIDSYVSYCGGLPAPEHADNPLRYKFSWSPRGALIALLNPAKYLLKSKIVQLEANGGVIENGCTTANFLPGFNLECYPNRDSTTYIDSLQLDTVHTILRGTLRYKGFCQNVLGLIRLGLLNDNPHPSLQSNDNLTWKQFMCDLLSLKRDTPTNTLRSVIHQKLQNDNQLQTIEQLGLLSEDVCIEKRSNPLDTLSNWLAKRLTYGPNERDIVILHHQVGVTWPSVSRTENELKTIDMVIYGDQKHSAMAKTVGLPAAIATRMLLDNEIYERGVVVPLKRTIYKPILNELQREGITWSEKTVKK
;
A
#
# COMPACT_ATOMS: atom_id res chain seq x y z
N MET A 1 20.91 -11.16 -7.65
CA MET A 1 19.83 -11.18 -6.64
C MET A 1 18.64 -10.42 -7.20
N ILE A 2 17.42 -10.90 -6.96
CA ILE A 2 16.20 -10.24 -7.43
C ILE A 2 15.25 -10.07 -6.23
N THR A 3 14.65 -8.89 -6.09
CA THR A 3 13.70 -8.60 -5.00
C THR A 3 12.53 -7.77 -5.50
N THR A 4 11.37 -7.96 -4.88
CA THR A 4 10.15 -7.16 -5.09
C THR A 4 10.03 -6.02 -4.08
N SER A 5 11.15 -5.62 -3.46
CA SER A 5 11.20 -4.64 -2.37
C SER A 5 11.93 -3.37 -2.81
N TYR A 6 11.61 -2.28 -2.12
CA TYR A 6 12.30 -1.00 -2.25
C TYR A 6 13.81 -1.11 -2.05
N VAL A 7 14.57 -0.29 -2.78
CA VAL A 7 16.00 -0.10 -2.52
C VAL A 7 16.20 0.64 -1.20
N SER A 8 16.50 -0.11 -0.13
CA SER A 8 16.86 0.50 1.16
C SER A 8 18.21 1.24 1.09
N PRO A 9 18.52 2.16 2.02
CA PRO A 9 19.84 2.80 2.10
C PRO A 9 20.99 1.78 2.17
N LYS A 10 20.79 0.69 2.93
CA LYS A 10 21.75 -0.42 3.02
C LYS A 10 21.88 -1.21 1.71
N MET A 11 20.80 -1.35 0.95
CA MET A 11 20.88 -1.95 -0.39
C MET A 11 21.67 -1.05 -1.33
N LYS A 12 21.36 0.26 -1.33
CA LYS A 12 22.03 1.26 -2.16
C LYS A 12 23.54 1.32 -1.92
N SER A 13 24.00 1.17 -0.66
CA SER A 13 25.43 1.16 -0.34
C SER A 13 26.20 -0.03 -0.91
N LEU A 14 25.52 -1.08 -1.39
CA LEU A 14 26.14 -2.24 -2.02
C LEU A 14 26.38 -2.04 -3.53
N HIS A 15 26.03 -0.87 -4.09
CA HIS A 15 26.11 -0.64 -5.54
C HIS A 15 27.52 -0.84 -6.09
N ASP A 16 28.54 -0.21 -5.50
CA ASP A 16 29.92 -0.27 -5.99
C ASP A 16 30.53 -1.67 -5.81
N GLU A 17 30.23 -2.36 -4.71
CA GLU A 17 30.64 -3.75 -4.49
C GLU A 17 30.01 -4.69 -5.52
N ALA A 18 28.71 -4.53 -5.81
CA ALA A 18 28.02 -5.32 -6.82
C ALA A 18 28.52 -5.03 -8.24
N LEU A 19 28.88 -3.77 -8.54
CA LEU A 19 29.54 -3.40 -9.79
C LEU A 19 30.91 -4.09 -9.92
N ALA A 20 31.75 -3.99 -8.89
CA ALA A 20 33.08 -4.60 -8.88
C ALA A 20 33.04 -6.13 -9.01
N ALA A 21 32.03 -6.76 -8.41
CA ALA A 21 31.79 -8.20 -8.54
C ALA A 21 31.12 -8.60 -9.88
N GLY A 22 30.73 -7.64 -10.72
CA GLY A 22 30.06 -7.91 -11.99
C GLY A 22 28.68 -8.55 -11.84
N VAL A 23 28.00 -8.33 -10.72
CA VAL A 23 26.68 -8.91 -10.41
C VAL A 23 25.56 -7.87 -10.47
N THR A 24 24.34 -8.35 -10.68
CA THR A 24 23.13 -7.52 -10.67
C THR A 24 22.31 -7.79 -9.41
N LEU A 25 21.98 -6.72 -8.69
CA LEU A 25 21.00 -6.69 -7.61
C LEU A 25 19.78 -5.92 -8.12
N LEU A 26 18.82 -6.63 -8.74
CA LEU A 26 17.63 -6.03 -9.32
C LEU A 26 16.51 -5.97 -8.27
N ASN A 27 16.12 -4.76 -7.92
CA ASN A 27 15.10 -4.46 -6.92
C ASN A 27 13.83 -3.93 -7.58
N GLU A 28 12.78 -3.75 -6.79
CA GLU A 28 11.56 -3.07 -7.22
C GLU A 28 10.91 -3.68 -8.47
N VAL A 29 10.91 -5.01 -8.59
CA VAL A 29 10.26 -5.75 -9.69
C VAL A 29 9.04 -6.54 -9.19
N GLY A 30 8.15 -5.88 -8.46
CA GLY A 30 6.86 -6.42 -8.01
C GLY A 30 5.67 -5.64 -8.57
N LEU A 31 4.66 -5.40 -7.73
CA LEU A 31 3.49 -4.57 -8.05
C LEU A 31 3.76 -3.08 -7.75
N ASP A 32 4.00 -2.79 -6.47
CA ASP A 32 4.26 -1.47 -5.90
C ASP A 32 5.27 -1.69 -4.74
N PRO A 33 6.59 -1.59 -5.01
CA PRO A 33 7.20 -1.05 -6.22
C PRO A 33 7.43 -2.11 -7.34
N GLY A 34 7.14 -1.73 -8.59
CA GLY A 34 7.43 -2.47 -9.81
C GLY A 34 6.56 -2.07 -10.99
N ILE A 35 5.43 -2.75 -11.21
CA ILE A 35 4.49 -2.41 -12.29
C ILE A 35 4.13 -0.92 -12.26
N ASP A 36 3.93 -0.36 -11.08
CA ASP A 36 3.66 1.06 -10.92
C ASP A 36 4.75 1.96 -11.53
N HIS A 37 6.03 1.67 -11.28
CA HIS A 37 7.16 2.39 -11.85
C HIS A 37 7.25 2.18 -13.37
N MET A 38 7.11 0.93 -13.82
CA MET A 38 7.23 0.58 -15.23
C MET A 38 6.17 1.28 -16.08
N LEU A 39 4.91 1.28 -15.65
CA LEU A 39 3.81 1.97 -16.34
C LEU A 39 3.98 3.49 -16.31
N ALA A 40 4.44 4.05 -15.19
CA ALA A 40 4.71 5.49 -15.11
C ALA A 40 5.84 5.90 -16.06
N MET A 41 6.95 5.15 -16.07
CA MET A 41 8.09 5.44 -16.93
C MET A 41 7.76 5.28 -18.42
N GLU A 42 6.99 4.26 -18.81
CA GLU A 42 6.52 4.12 -20.20
C GLU A 42 5.75 5.36 -20.66
N LEU A 43 4.81 5.86 -19.85
CA LEU A 43 4.06 7.05 -20.17
C LEU A 43 4.92 8.32 -20.16
N PHE A 44 5.82 8.47 -19.19
CA PHE A 44 6.72 9.63 -19.14
C PHE A 44 7.65 9.70 -20.34
N ASP A 45 8.18 8.55 -20.75
CA ASP A 45 9.04 8.42 -21.92
C ASP A 45 8.28 8.79 -23.20
N LEU A 46 7.05 8.31 -23.38
CA LEU A 46 6.20 8.71 -24.52
C LEU A 46 5.92 10.22 -24.53
N ILE A 47 5.59 10.80 -23.37
CA ILE A 47 5.35 12.25 -23.24
C ILE A 47 6.60 13.03 -23.64
N ARG A 48 7.79 12.63 -23.16
CA ARG A 48 9.06 13.31 -23.45
C ARG A 48 9.48 13.15 -24.90
N ASP A 49 9.30 11.97 -25.50
CA ASP A 49 9.60 11.70 -26.91
C ASP A 49 8.79 12.64 -27.83
N ASP A 50 7.55 12.96 -27.44
CA ASP A 50 6.67 13.90 -28.13
C ASP A 50 6.89 15.38 -27.71
N GLY A 51 7.93 15.67 -26.91
CA GLY A 51 8.31 17.02 -26.47
C GLY A 51 7.49 17.59 -25.32
N GLY A 52 6.59 16.80 -24.72
CA GLY A 52 5.77 17.20 -23.58
C GLY A 52 6.55 17.27 -22.27
N ARG A 53 6.00 18.02 -21.31
CA ARG A 53 6.53 18.17 -19.95
C ARG A 53 5.55 17.61 -18.93
N ILE A 54 6.06 16.85 -17.96
CA ILE A 54 5.26 16.34 -16.84
C ILE A 54 5.18 17.41 -15.74
N ASP A 55 3.97 17.87 -15.41
CA ASP A 55 3.74 18.89 -14.38
C ASP A 55 3.17 18.30 -13.08
N SER A 56 2.48 17.15 -13.16
CA SER A 56 2.00 16.44 -11.97
C SER A 56 1.97 14.93 -12.16
N TYR A 57 2.24 14.20 -11.09
CA TYR A 57 2.17 12.75 -11.03
C TYR A 57 1.50 12.31 -9.72
N VAL A 58 0.37 11.62 -9.82
CA VAL A 58 -0.31 11.02 -8.68
C VAL A 58 -0.49 9.53 -8.95
N SER A 59 -0.08 8.69 -8.01
CA SER A 59 -0.18 7.24 -8.12
C SER A 59 -0.84 6.64 -6.90
N TYR A 60 -1.81 5.75 -7.12
CA TYR A 60 -2.51 5.05 -6.07
C TYR A 60 -2.56 3.56 -6.37
N CYS A 61 -2.20 2.73 -5.40
CA CYS A 61 -2.27 1.27 -5.52
C CYS A 61 -2.97 0.64 -4.32
N GLY A 62 -3.72 -0.45 -4.53
CA GLY A 62 -4.31 -1.24 -3.45
C GLY A 62 -4.61 -2.67 -3.85
N GLY A 63 -4.12 -3.62 -3.04
CA GLY A 63 -4.60 -4.99 -3.01
C GLY A 63 -5.70 -5.14 -1.96
N LEU A 64 -6.91 -5.50 -2.40
CA LEU A 64 -8.14 -5.52 -1.63
C LEU A 64 -8.87 -6.85 -1.85
N PRO A 65 -9.84 -7.24 -1.00
CA PRO A 65 -10.81 -8.26 -1.39
C PRO A 65 -11.62 -7.76 -2.59
N ALA A 66 -12.08 -8.64 -3.47
CA ALA A 66 -13.07 -8.22 -4.47
C ALA A 66 -14.33 -7.68 -3.77
N PRO A 67 -15.09 -6.76 -4.40
CA PRO A 67 -16.21 -6.07 -3.74
C PRO A 67 -17.21 -7.00 -3.04
N GLU A 68 -17.53 -8.13 -3.66
CA GLU A 68 -18.43 -9.17 -3.15
C GLU A 68 -17.91 -9.92 -1.91
N HIS A 69 -16.62 -9.78 -1.59
CA HIS A 69 -15.96 -10.39 -0.43
C HIS A 69 -15.42 -9.36 0.58
N ALA A 70 -15.78 -8.09 0.40
CA ALA A 70 -15.38 -7.00 1.26
C ALA A 70 -16.33 -6.80 2.46
N ASP A 71 -17.29 -7.69 2.69
CA ASP A 71 -18.25 -7.59 3.81
C ASP A 71 -17.62 -8.03 5.14
N ASN A 72 -16.80 -7.16 5.70
CA ASN A 72 -16.25 -7.29 7.04
C ASN A 72 -15.98 -5.89 7.64
N PRO A 73 -15.71 -5.78 8.94
CA PRO A 73 -15.63 -4.48 9.63
C PRO A 73 -14.56 -3.53 9.07
N LEU A 74 -13.48 -4.07 8.49
CA LEU A 74 -12.44 -3.27 7.86
C LEU A 74 -12.58 -3.18 6.35
N ARG A 75 -13.51 -3.93 5.75
CA ARG A 75 -13.61 -4.12 4.30
C ARG A 75 -12.27 -4.55 3.70
N TYR A 76 -11.53 -5.39 4.44
CA TYR A 76 -10.18 -5.80 4.08
C TYR A 76 -9.94 -7.26 4.43
N LYS A 77 -9.09 -7.91 3.63
CA LYS A 77 -8.58 -9.25 3.89
C LYS A 77 -7.09 -9.29 3.56
N PHE A 78 -6.33 -10.01 4.36
CA PHE A 78 -4.87 -10.04 4.23
C PHE A 78 -4.46 -11.06 3.16
N SER A 79 -3.93 -10.56 2.04
CA SER A 79 -3.24 -11.35 1.02
C SER A 79 -1.72 -11.38 1.19
N TRP A 80 -1.21 -10.70 2.22
CA TRP A 80 0.19 -10.57 2.59
C TRP A 80 0.30 -10.30 4.11
N SER A 81 1.52 -10.14 4.64
CA SER A 81 1.78 -10.01 6.07
C SER A 81 0.86 -9.00 6.79
N PRO A 82 -0.03 -9.44 7.70
CA PRO A 82 -0.93 -8.54 8.44
C PRO A 82 -0.18 -7.51 9.28
N ARG A 83 0.95 -7.92 9.89
CA ARG A 83 1.83 -7.02 10.62
C ARG A 83 2.38 -5.93 9.71
N GLY A 84 2.83 -6.30 8.51
CA GLY A 84 3.32 -5.36 7.50
C GLY A 84 2.24 -4.37 7.06
N ALA A 85 1.00 -4.85 6.89
CA ALA A 85 -0.13 -4.02 6.51
C ALA A 85 -0.53 -3.01 7.59
N LEU A 86 -0.50 -3.42 8.87
CA LEU A 86 -0.85 -2.55 9.99
C LEU A 86 0.27 -1.57 10.33
N ILE A 87 1.54 -2.00 10.33
CA ILE A 87 2.66 -1.09 10.61
C ILE A 87 2.81 -0.01 9.54
N ALA A 88 2.42 -0.32 8.28
CA ALA A 88 2.44 0.67 7.20
C ALA A 88 1.56 1.89 7.48
N LEU A 89 0.50 1.73 8.29
CA LEU A 89 -0.45 2.79 8.67
C LEU A 89 0.10 3.73 9.75
N LEU A 90 1.22 3.35 10.37
CA LEU A 90 1.92 4.16 11.37
C LEU A 90 3.03 5.02 10.77
N ASN A 91 3.40 4.78 9.51
CA ASN A 91 4.44 5.56 8.85
C ASN A 91 3.98 7.00 8.59
N PRO A 92 4.88 7.98 8.66
CA PRO A 92 4.60 9.33 8.19
C PRO A 92 4.49 9.34 6.65
N ALA A 93 3.95 10.44 6.11
CA ALA A 93 3.95 10.68 4.68
C ALA A 93 4.48 12.08 4.35
N LYS A 94 5.17 12.20 3.22
CA LYS A 94 5.65 13.48 2.69
C LYS A 94 5.46 13.51 1.18
N TYR A 95 4.88 14.59 0.65
CA TYR A 95 4.59 14.71 -0.77
C TYR A 95 4.59 16.18 -1.21
N LEU A 96 4.60 16.41 -2.52
CA LEU A 96 4.54 17.76 -3.09
C LEU A 96 3.13 17.99 -3.64
N LEU A 97 2.48 19.09 -3.26
CA LEU A 97 1.17 19.47 -3.75
C LEU A 97 1.17 20.94 -4.12
N LYS A 98 1.01 21.26 -5.40
CA LYS A 98 1.01 22.64 -5.92
C LYS A 98 2.24 23.44 -5.45
N SER A 99 3.41 22.84 -5.61
CA SER A 99 4.73 23.34 -5.23
C SER A 99 4.94 23.55 -3.73
N LYS A 100 4.05 23.03 -2.88
CA LYS A 100 4.18 23.05 -1.43
C LYS A 100 4.43 21.65 -0.91
N ILE A 101 5.44 21.50 -0.07
CA ILE A 101 5.66 20.24 0.66
C ILE A 101 4.54 20.10 1.70
N VAL A 102 3.88 18.95 1.67
CA VAL A 102 2.96 18.52 2.72
C VAL A 102 3.61 17.36 3.45
N GLN A 103 3.62 17.43 4.77
CA GLN A 103 4.11 16.39 5.65
C GLN A 103 3.01 16.02 6.64
N LEU A 104 2.76 14.72 6.78
CA LEU A 104 1.80 14.14 7.70
C LEU A 104 2.55 13.26 8.68
N GLU A 105 2.20 13.42 9.95
CA GLU A 105 2.88 12.76 11.05
C GLU A 105 2.65 11.25 11.08
N ALA A 106 3.58 10.56 11.75
CA ALA A 106 3.52 9.14 12.03
C ALA A 106 2.37 8.79 13.00
N ASN A 107 2.29 7.52 13.41
CA ASN A 107 1.35 7.02 14.42
C ASN A 107 -0.13 7.27 14.08
N GLY A 108 -0.49 7.13 12.80
CA GLY A 108 -1.86 7.28 12.31
C GLY A 108 -2.22 8.68 11.80
N GLY A 109 -1.31 9.67 11.91
CA GLY A 109 -1.55 11.04 11.42
C GLY A 109 -1.88 11.10 9.92
N VAL A 110 -1.31 10.18 9.12
CA VAL A 110 -1.60 10.02 7.70
C VAL A 110 -3.06 9.64 7.42
N ILE A 111 -3.60 8.63 8.09
CA ILE A 111 -4.98 8.19 7.84
C ILE A 111 -6.02 9.10 8.50
N GLU A 112 -5.63 9.84 9.55
CA GLU A 112 -6.47 10.84 10.19
C GLU A 112 -6.60 12.12 9.35
N ASN A 113 -5.49 12.62 8.79
CA ASN A 113 -5.46 13.94 8.15
C ASN A 113 -5.27 13.90 6.63
N GLY A 114 -4.87 12.76 6.07
CA GLY A 114 -4.57 12.60 4.64
C GLY A 114 -5.51 11.64 3.90
N CYS A 115 -6.46 10.98 4.59
CA CYS A 115 -7.38 10.06 3.94
C CYS A 115 -8.53 10.83 3.26
N THR A 116 -8.74 10.57 1.97
CA THR A 116 -9.76 11.25 1.15
C THR A 116 -10.54 10.24 0.30
N THR A 117 -11.72 10.61 -0.20
CA THR A 117 -12.49 9.73 -1.10
C THR A 117 -11.85 9.68 -2.49
N ALA A 118 -11.74 8.48 -3.07
CA ALA A 118 -11.21 8.24 -4.40
C ALA A 118 -12.34 7.97 -5.40
N ASN A 119 -12.58 8.91 -6.32
CA ASN A 119 -13.72 8.89 -7.25
C ASN A 119 -13.33 8.64 -8.73
N PHE A 120 -12.10 8.19 -8.99
CA PHE A 120 -11.57 8.05 -10.36
C PHE A 120 -11.99 6.74 -11.05
N LEU A 121 -12.52 5.76 -10.30
CA LEU A 121 -13.09 4.52 -10.85
C LEU A 121 -14.58 4.39 -10.45
N PRO A 122 -15.51 4.79 -11.33
CA PRO A 122 -16.94 4.55 -11.12
C PRO A 122 -17.23 3.07 -10.85
N GLY A 123 -18.12 2.79 -9.90
CA GLY A 123 -18.45 1.43 -9.47
C GLY A 123 -17.68 0.93 -8.25
N PHE A 124 -16.59 1.60 -7.85
CA PHE A 124 -15.92 1.34 -6.58
C PHE A 124 -16.15 2.47 -5.57
N ASN A 125 -16.30 2.10 -4.30
CA ASN A 125 -16.41 3.05 -3.18
C ASN A 125 -15.09 3.10 -2.40
N LEU A 126 -14.11 3.81 -2.96
CA LEU A 126 -12.73 3.82 -2.48
C LEU A 126 -12.42 5.06 -1.65
N GLU A 127 -11.40 4.92 -0.81
CA GLU A 127 -10.66 6.00 -0.17
C GLU A 127 -9.17 5.79 -0.40
N CYS A 128 -8.41 6.88 -0.35
CA CYS A 128 -6.97 6.87 -0.53
C CYS A 128 -6.27 7.74 0.51
N TYR A 129 -5.03 7.39 0.83
CA TYR A 129 -4.15 8.18 1.68
C TYR A 129 -2.71 8.14 1.12
N PRO A 130 -1.91 9.19 1.30
CA PRO A 130 -0.52 9.22 0.84
C PRO A 130 0.31 8.18 1.61
N ASN A 131 1.36 7.62 0.99
CA ASN A 131 2.24 6.66 1.64
C ASN A 131 3.72 7.05 1.52
N ARG A 132 4.45 6.95 2.64
CA ARG A 132 5.90 7.22 2.73
C ARG A 132 6.28 8.58 2.13
N ASP A 133 7.51 8.72 1.63
CA ASP A 133 8.00 9.96 1.04
C ASP A 133 7.95 9.91 -0.50
N SER A 134 6.98 10.59 -1.09
CA SER A 134 6.81 10.74 -2.54
C SER A 134 7.83 11.70 -3.16
N THR A 135 8.46 12.59 -2.36
CA THR A 135 9.42 13.57 -2.89
C THR A 135 10.73 12.91 -3.33
N THR A 136 11.03 11.72 -2.81
CA THR A 136 12.20 10.91 -3.21
C THR A 136 12.14 10.44 -4.66
N TYR A 137 10.96 10.44 -5.29
CA TYR A 137 10.78 9.99 -6.67
C TYR A 137 11.01 11.08 -7.71
N ILE A 138 11.17 12.34 -7.30
CA ILE A 138 11.38 13.47 -8.23
C ILE A 138 12.65 13.20 -9.05
N ASP A 139 13.76 12.94 -8.37
CA ASP A 139 15.05 12.70 -9.02
C ASP A 139 15.05 11.35 -9.76
N SER A 140 14.55 10.27 -9.11
CA SER A 140 14.63 8.92 -9.70
C SER A 140 13.79 8.75 -10.95
N LEU A 141 12.65 9.44 -11.04
CA LEU A 141 11.76 9.41 -12.19
C LEU A 141 11.99 10.59 -13.16
N GLN A 142 12.99 11.45 -12.90
CA GLN A 142 13.35 12.61 -13.72
C GLN A 142 12.17 13.58 -13.91
N LEU A 143 11.55 13.97 -12.80
CA LEU A 143 10.35 14.81 -12.73
C LEU A 143 10.68 16.23 -12.26
N ASP A 144 11.75 16.84 -12.78
CA ASP A 144 12.32 18.11 -12.30
C ASP A 144 11.35 19.30 -12.29
N THR A 145 10.31 19.24 -13.13
CA THR A 145 9.35 20.33 -13.33
C THR A 145 8.03 20.11 -12.59
N VAL A 146 7.91 19.01 -11.83
CA VAL A 146 6.65 18.62 -11.22
C VAL A 146 6.27 19.57 -10.09
N HIS A 147 5.04 20.11 -10.12
CA HIS A 147 4.49 20.88 -9.01
C HIS A 147 3.67 20.01 -8.06
N THR A 148 3.28 18.79 -8.46
CA THR A 148 2.54 17.85 -7.61
C THR A 148 3.07 16.44 -7.82
N ILE A 149 3.60 15.81 -6.78
CA ILE A 149 3.94 14.39 -6.77
C ILE A 149 3.38 13.74 -5.51
N LEU A 150 2.57 12.69 -5.68
CA LEU A 150 1.98 11.91 -4.59
C LEU A 150 1.89 10.43 -4.98
N ARG A 151 2.43 9.57 -4.13
CA ARG A 151 2.13 8.13 -4.12
C ARG A 151 1.27 7.83 -2.91
N GLY A 152 0.33 6.91 -3.07
CA GLY A 152 -0.65 6.61 -2.06
C GLY A 152 -1.22 5.21 -2.15
N THR A 153 -1.98 4.85 -1.12
CA THR A 153 -2.59 3.54 -0.96
C THR A 153 -4.11 3.64 -1.07
N LEU A 154 -4.74 2.66 -1.74
CA LEU A 154 -6.19 2.54 -1.85
C LEU A 154 -6.76 1.57 -0.82
N ARG A 155 -7.94 1.91 -0.30
CA ARG A 155 -8.79 1.05 0.53
C ARG A 155 -10.25 1.27 0.17
N TYR A 156 -11.12 0.35 0.59
CA TYR A 156 -12.56 0.65 0.59
C TYR A 156 -12.88 1.67 1.67
N LYS A 157 -13.85 2.53 1.37
CA LYS A 157 -14.28 3.61 2.26
C LYS A 157 -14.58 3.08 3.67
N GLY A 158 -14.15 3.79 4.71
CA GLY A 158 -14.37 3.42 6.12
C GLY A 158 -13.20 2.67 6.76
N PHE A 159 -12.25 2.14 5.98
CA PHE A 159 -11.06 1.46 6.51
C PHE A 159 -10.22 2.41 7.38
N CYS A 160 -9.87 3.61 6.89
CA CYS A 160 -9.07 4.62 7.57
C CYS A 160 -9.69 4.97 8.93
N GLN A 161 -11.00 5.27 8.94
CA GLN A 161 -11.74 5.60 10.15
C GLN A 161 -11.71 4.44 11.15
N ASN A 162 -11.97 3.21 10.71
CA ASN A 162 -12.06 2.06 11.60
C ASN A 162 -10.69 1.67 12.18
N VAL A 163 -9.63 1.73 11.37
CA VAL A 163 -8.25 1.51 11.83
C VAL A 163 -7.80 2.60 12.79
N LEU A 164 -8.17 3.86 12.57
CA LEU A 164 -7.83 4.95 13.49
C LEU A 164 -8.39 4.68 14.90
N GLY A 165 -9.55 4.03 15.01
CA GLY A 165 -10.08 3.54 16.29
C GLY A 165 -9.15 2.52 16.97
N LEU A 166 -8.62 1.57 16.21
CA LEU A 166 -7.64 0.59 16.72
C LEU A 166 -6.36 1.27 17.22
N ILE A 167 -5.85 2.28 16.47
CA ILE A 167 -4.68 3.07 16.86
C ILE A 167 -4.94 3.82 18.16
N ARG A 168 -6.08 4.53 18.27
CA ARG A 168 -6.45 5.31 19.46
C ARG A 168 -6.61 4.45 20.71
N LEU A 169 -6.96 3.18 20.55
CA LEU A 169 -7.03 2.20 21.64
C LEU A 169 -5.67 1.58 22.02
N GLY A 170 -4.59 1.91 21.30
CA GLY A 170 -3.25 1.36 21.56
C GLY A 170 -3.01 -0.03 21.00
N LEU A 171 -3.92 -0.56 20.17
CA LEU A 171 -3.82 -1.93 19.63
C LEU A 171 -2.75 -2.09 18.55
N LEU A 172 -2.27 -0.98 17.98
CA LEU A 172 -1.18 -0.97 17.00
C LEU A 172 0.17 -0.56 17.62
N ASN A 173 0.28 -0.52 18.96
CA ASN A 173 1.55 -0.26 19.63
C ASN A 173 2.50 -1.47 19.46
N ASP A 174 3.73 -1.22 19.05
CA ASP A 174 4.77 -2.23 18.83
C ASP A 174 5.70 -2.44 20.04
N ASN A 175 5.55 -1.62 21.09
CA ASN A 175 6.29 -1.79 22.34
C ASN A 175 5.74 -2.98 23.15
N PRO A 176 6.62 -3.72 23.86
CA PRO A 176 6.17 -4.83 24.67
C PRO A 176 5.16 -4.40 25.75
N HIS A 177 4.12 -5.21 25.96
CA HIS A 177 3.09 -4.93 26.97
C HIS A 177 3.15 -5.94 28.12
N PRO A 178 3.17 -5.54 29.41
CA PRO A 178 3.32 -6.45 30.54
C PRO A 178 2.31 -7.61 30.57
N SER A 179 1.03 -7.33 30.30
CA SER A 179 -0.03 -8.35 30.28
C SER A 179 0.16 -9.43 29.21
N LEU A 180 0.89 -9.12 28.14
CA LEU A 180 1.18 -10.07 27.06
C LEU A 180 2.45 -10.90 27.33
N GLN A 181 3.25 -10.52 28.33
CA GLN A 181 4.43 -11.27 28.76
C GLN A 181 4.14 -12.18 29.95
N SER A 182 3.01 -12.00 30.64
CA SER A 182 2.65 -12.90 31.74
C SER A 182 2.27 -14.30 31.24
N ASN A 183 2.49 -15.30 32.08
CA ASN A 183 2.13 -16.69 31.79
C ASN A 183 0.62 -16.97 31.93
N ASP A 184 -0.16 -16.03 32.44
CA ASP A 184 -1.60 -16.21 32.66
C ASP A 184 -2.35 -16.27 31.33
N ASN A 185 -3.43 -17.04 31.27
CA ASN A 185 -4.35 -16.92 30.15
C ASN A 185 -5.05 -15.55 30.18
N LEU A 186 -5.22 -14.94 29.02
CA LEU A 186 -5.79 -13.60 28.87
C LEU A 186 -6.79 -13.60 27.72
N THR A 187 -8.02 -13.15 27.96
CA THR A 187 -9.03 -12.97 26.91
C THR A 187 -8.93 -11.58 26.28
N TRP A 188 -9.58 -11.38 25.13
CA TRP A 188 -9.59 -10.08 24.45
C TRP A 188 -10.21 -8.98 25.30
N LYS A 189 -11.33 -9.27 25.98
CA LYS A 189 -11.92 -8.33 26.94
C LYS A 189 -10.91 -7.93 28.02
N GLN A 190 -10.25 -8.90 28.65
CA GLN A 190 -9.32 -8.64 29.75
C GLN A 190 -8.12 -7.81 29.27
N PHE A 191 -7.60 -8.11 28.07
CA PHE A 191 -6.53 -7.31 27.48
C PHE A 191 -6.97 -5.89 27.12
N MET A 192 -8.20 -5.70 26.62
CA MET A 192 -8.77 -4.37 26.41
C MET A 192 -8.93 -3.60 27.71
N CYS A 193 -9.32 -4.25 28.81
CA CYS A 193 -9.31 -3.62 30.14
C CYS A 193 -7.89 -3.18 30.52
N ASP A 194 -6.90 -4.06 30.38
CA ASP A 194 -5.50 -3.74 30.70
C ASP A 194 -4.98 -2.56 29.85
N LEU A 195 -5.23 -2.56 28.54
CA LEU A 195 -4.85 -1.46 27.62
C LEU A 195 -5.47 -0.12 28.02
N LEU A 196 -6.69 -0.16 28.57
CA LEU A 196 -7.43 1.02 29.01
C LEU A 196 -7.25 1.31 30.51
N SER A 197 -6.33 0.62 31.19
CA SER A 197 -6.07 0.79 32.64
C SER A 197 -7.31 0.57 33.51
N LEU A 198 -8.16 -0.37 33.13
CA LEU A 198 -9.34 -0.83 33.86
C LEU A 198 -9.08 -2.17 34.55
N LYS A 199 -9.92 -2.52 35.53
CA LYS A 199 -9.86 -3.85 36.14
C LYS A 199 -10.37 -4.92 35.16
N ARG A 200 -9.73 -6.09 35.14
CA ARG A 200 -10.08 -7.21 34.23
C ARG A 200 -11.51 -7.74 34.41
N ASP A 201 -12.10 -7.57 35.58
CA ASP A 201 -13.49 -7.94 35.91
C ASP A 201 -14.52 -6.86 35.54
N THR A 202 -14.09 -5.72 34.97
CA THR A 202 -14.98 -4.65 34.54
C THR A 202 -16.11 -5.20 33.66
N PRO A 203 -17.39 -4.90 33.95
CA PRO A 203 -18.51 -5.36 33.13
C PRO A 203 -18.38 -4.91 31.67
N THR A 204 -18.79 -5.76 30.73
CA THR A 204 -18.66 -5.49 29.29
C THR A 204 -19.37 -4.20 28.88
N ASN A 205 -20.53 -3.88 29.47
CA ASN A 205 -21.23 -2.62 29.20
C ASN A 205 -20.41 -1.40 29.62
N THR A 206 -19.74 -1.45 30.77
CA THR A 206 -18.85 -0.38 31.24
C THR A 206 -17.63 -0.24 30.31
N LEU A 207 -17.01 -1.36 29.92
CA LEU A 207 -15.90 -1.34 28.96
C LEU A 207 -16.33 -0.72 27.62
N ARG A 208 -17.50 -1.09 27.10
CA ARG A 208 -18.09 -0.49 25.89
C ARG A 208 -18.27 1.01 26.03
N SER A 209 -18.81 1.49 27.16
CA SER A 209 -18.98 2.93 27.42
C SER A 209 -17.64 3.67 27.43
N VAL A 210 -16.59 3.10 28.04
CA VAL A 210 -15.24 3.71 28.05
C VAL A 210 -14.64 3.76 26.65
N ILE A 211 -14.75 2.67 25.88
CA ILE A 211 -14.29 2.63 24.48
C ILE A 211 -15.03 3.69 23.66
N HIS A 212 -16.36 3.74 23.76
CA HIS A 212 -17.18 4.74 23.08
C HIS A 212 -16.79 6.17 23.46
N GLN A 213 -16.58 6.44 24.75
CA GLN A 213 -16.15 7.76 25.22
C GLN A 213 -14.79 8.18 24.64
N LYS A 214 -13.86 7.23 24.51
CA LYS A 214 -12.51 7.49 23.96
C LYS A 214 -12.53 7.69 22.45
N LEU A 215 -13.39 6.97 21.74
CA LEU A 215 -13.46 6.97 20.28
C LEU A 215 -14.43 8.02 19.71
N GLN A 216 -15.51 8.30 20.44
CA GLN A 216 -16.62 9.17 20.07
C GLN A 216 -17.22 8.78 18.70
N ASN A 217 -17.29 7.48 18.43
CA ASN A 217 -17.72 6.96 17.13
C ASN A 217 -18.32 5.54 17.24
N ASP A 218 -19.61 5.42 16.92
CA ASP A 218 -20.34 4.15 16.97
C ASP A 218 -19.79 3.10 16.00
N ASN A 219 -19.41 3.50 14.78
CA ASN A 219 -18.88 2.57 13.77
C ASN A 219 -17.54 1.96 14.21
N GLN A 220 -16.69 2.75 14.87
CA GLN A 220 -15.43 2.24 15.43
C GLN A 220 -15.71 1.28 16.58
N LEU A 221 -16.63 1.59 17.50
CA LEU A 221 -17.02 0.65 18.56
C LEU A 221 -17.56 -0.66 17.98
N GLN A 222 -18.47 -0.58 17.01
CA GLN A 222 -19.03 -1.74 16.33
C GLN A 222 -17.94 -2.55 15.64
N THR A 223 -16.92 -1.89 15.07
CA THR A 223 -15.76 -2.57 14.49
C THR A 223 -15.00 -3.38 15.54
N ILE A 224 -14.73 -2.83 16.73
CA ILE A 224 -14.07 -3.55 17.84
C ILE A 224 -14.86 -4.81 18.23
N GLU A 225 -16.18 -4.69 18.32
CA GLU A 225 -17.07 -5.80 18.66
C GLU A 225 -17.09 -6.88 17.58
N GLN A 226 -17.27 -6.50 16.33
CA GLN A 226 -17.33 -7.43 15.20
C GLN A 226 -15.99 -8.11 14.92
N LEU A 227 -14.87 -7.47 15.25
CA LEU A 227 -13.54 -8.10 15.22
C LEU A 227 -13.31 -9.07 16.40
N GLY A 228 -14.25 -9.17 17.34
CA GLY A 228 -14.17 -10.06 18.50
C GLY A 228 -13.20 -9.59 19.58
N LEU A 229 -12.83 -8.31 19.57
CA LEU A 229 -11.83 -7.75 20.48
C LEU A 229 -12.37 -7.49 21.90
N LEU A 230 -13.63 -7.85 22.17
CA LEU A 230 -14.25 -7.88 23.50
C LEU A 230 -14.68 -9.30 23.92
N SER A 231 -14.24 -10.35 23.20
CA SER A 231 -14.63 -11.72 23.52
C SER A 231 -14.02 -12.20 24.85
N GLU A 232 -14.84 -12.93 25.61
CA GLU A 232 -14.42 -13.67 26.82
C GLU A 232 -14.19 -15.16 26.55
N ASP A 233 -14.67 -15.68 25.41
CA ASP A 233 -14.69 -17.12 25.12
C ASP A 233 -13.35 -17.65 24.61
N VAL A 234 -12.50 -16.77 24.07
CA VAL A 234 -11.25 -17.14 23.42
C VAL A 234 -10.06 -16.48 24.11
N CYS A 235 -9.11 -17.30 24.54
CA CYS A 235 -7.82 -16.82 25.01
C CYS A 235 -7.01 -16.25 23.85
N ILE A 236 -6.37 -15.12 24.07
CA ILE A 236 -5.49 -14.49 23.10
C ILE A 236 -4.23 -15.34 22.94
N GLU A 237 -3.83 -15.56 21.70
CA GLU A 237 -2.48 -16.00 21.38
C GLU A 237 -1.51 -14.83 21.52
N LYS A 238 -0.96 -14.70 22.72
CA LYS A 238 -0.07 -13.59 23.09
C LYS A 238 1.18 -13.56 22.20
N ARG A 239 1.53 -12.36 21.74
CA ARG A 239 2.85 -12.01 21.20
C ARG A 239 3.48 -10.95 22.11
N SER A 240 4.70 -10.53 21.82
CA SER A 240 5.43 -9.57 22.67
C SER A 240 4.71 -8.24 22.90
N ASN A 241 3.97 -7.75 21.89
CA ASN A 241 3.33 -6.44 21.88
C ASN A 241 1.88 -6.49 21.34
N PRO A 242 1.08 -5.42 21.54
CA PRO A 242 -0.30 -5.33 21.04
C PRO A 242 -0.41 -5.52 19.53
N LEU A 243 0.48 -4.89 18.74
CA LEU A 243 0.46 -4.95 17.27
C LEU A 243 0.58 -6.38 16.75
N ASP A 244 1.56 -7.14 17.24
CA ASP A 244 1.82 -8.52 16.81
C ASP A 244 0.70 -9.46 17.26
N THR A 245 0.15 -9.20 18.45
CA THR A 245 -0.98 -9.95 19.00
C THR A 245 -2.25 -9.74 18.18
N LEU A 246 -2.57 -8.48 17.87
CA LEU A 246 -3.68 -8.12 16.98
C LEU A 246 -3.44 -8.66 15.56
N SER A 247 -2.22 -8.54 15.03
CA SER A 247 -1.88 -9.02 13.68
C SER A 247 -2.15 -10.52 13.56
N ASN A 248 -1.74 -11.30 14.55
CA ASN A 248 -1.97 -12.75 14.59
C ASN A 248 -3.47 -13.09 14.68
N TRP A 249 -4.24 -12.31 15.45
CA TRP A 249 -5.69 -12.50 15.55
C TRP A 249 -6.43 -12.17 14.27
N LEU A 250 -6.11 -11.03 13.65
CA LEU A 250 -6.73 -10.59 12.41
C LEU A 250 -6.31 -11.46 11.22
N ALA A 251 -5.10 -12.03 11.22
CA ALA A 251 -4.67 -13.01 10.22
C ALA A 251 -5.64 -14.20 10.10
N LYS A 252 -6.22 -14.62 11.22
CA LYS A 252 -7.13 -15.77 11.26
C LYS A 252 -8.57 -15.42 10.89
N ARG A 253 -8.97 -14.15 11.10
CA ARG A 253 -10.35 -13.69 10.91
C ARG A 253 -10.60 -13.02 9.58
N LEU A 254 -9.60 -12.30 9.07
CA LEU A 254 -9.67 -11.57 7.82
C LEU A 254 -8.80 -12.27 6.76
N THR A 255 -8.87 -13.59 6.73
CA THR A 255 -8.27 -14.42 5.68
C THR A 255 -9.27 -14.64 4.54
N TYR A 256 -8.76 -14.89 3.35
CA TYR A 256 -9.56 -15.36 2.23
C TYR A 256 -10.02 -16.80 2.47
N GLY A 257 -11.29 -17.06 2.18
CA GLY A 257 -11.85 -18.41 2.07
C GLY A 257 -11.56 -19.05 0.70
N PRO A 258 -11.85 -20.35 0.52
CA PRO A 258 -11.45 -21.11 -0.67
C PRO A 258 -11.97 -20.58 -2.02
N ASN A 259 -13.12 -19.89 -2.03
CA ASN A 259 -13.77 -19.39 -3.25
C ASN A 259 -13.78 -17.85 -3.31
N GLU A 260 -13.03 -17.19 -2.43
CA GLU A 260 -12.96 -15.74 -2.41
C GLU A 260 -11.75 -15.26 -3.19
N ARG A 261 -11.94 -14.19 -3.95
CA ARG A 261 -10.89 -13.58 -4.77
C ARG A 261 -10.52 -12.19 -4.24
N ASP A 262 -9.27 -11.83 -4.44
CA ASP A 262 -8.78 -10.47 -4.26
C ASP A 262 -8.84 -9.68 -5.58
N ILE A 263 -8.55 -8.40 -5.46
CA ILE A 263 -8.44 -7.45 -6.55
C ILE A 263 -7.22 -6.55 -6.30
N VAL A 264 -6.47 -6.27 -7.35
CA VAL A 264 -5.44 -5.23 -7.37
C VAL A 264 -5.94 -4.09 -8.24
N ILE A 265 -5.93 -2.89 -7.69
CA ILE A 265 -6.22 -1.65 -8.39
C ILE A 265 -4.95 -0.78 -8.36
N LEU A 266 -4.49 -0.35 -9.51
CA LEU A 266 -3.45 0.66 -9.68
C LEU A 266 -3.98 1.76 -10.58
N HIS A 267 -3.80 3.01 -10.15
CA HIS A 267 -4.24 4.19 -10.86
C HIS A 267 -3.15 5.25 -10.88
N HIS A 268 -2.77 5.68 -12.08
CA HIS A 268 -1.89 6.83 -12.28
C HIS A 268 -2.66 8.00 -12.87
N GLN A 269 -2.30 9.21 -12.45
CA GLN A 269 -2.72 10.48 -13.03
C GLN A 269 -1.49 11.31 -13.35
N VAL A 270 -1.33 11.69 -14.61
CA VAL A 270 -0.19 12.45 -15.11
C VAL A 270 -0.71 13.72 -15.78
N GLY A 271 -0.41 14.87 -15.18
CA GLY A 271 -0.66 16.17 -15.79
C GLY A 271 0.48 16.53 -16.73
N VAL A 272 0.13 16.90 -17.96
CA VAL A 272 1.09 17.14 -19.04
C VAL A 272 0.86 18.52 -19.63
N THR A 273 1.95 19.24 -19.88
CA THR A 273 1.98 20.45 -20.71
C THR A 273 2.68 20.13 -22.03
N TRP A 274 2.03 20.44 -23.15
CA TRP A 274 2.64 20.35 -24.48
C TRP A 274 3.20 21.72 -24.92
N PRO A 275 4.41 21.76 -25.52
CA PRO A 275 4.92 22.96 -26.15
C PRO A 275 4.08 23.28 -27.39
N SER A 276 3.63 24.52 -27.53
CA SER A 276 2.87 24.98 -28.69
C SER A 276 3.24 26.41 -29.04
N VAL A 277 3.20 26.71 -30.34
CA VAL A 277 3.59 28.00 -30.92
C VAL A 277 2.59 29.11 -30.56
N SER A 278 1.34 28.78 -30.22
CA SER A 278 0.27 29.76 -29.98
C SER A 278 -0.44 29.65 -28.63
N ARG A 279 -0.49 28.47 -27.99
CA ARG A 279 -1.11 28.28 -26.66
C ARG A 279 -0.68 26.98 -26.00
N THR A 280 -0.31 27.02 -24.72
CA THR A 280 -0.06 25.85 -23.87
C THR A 280 -1.29 24.93 -23.86
N GLU A 281 -1.16 23.69 -24.33
CA GLU A 281 -2.18 22.66 -24.19
C GLU A 281 -1.89 21.81 -22.95
N ASN A 282 -2.86 21.74 -22.04
CA ASN A 282 -2.76 20.93 -20.83
C ASN A 282 -3.63 19.68 -20.97
N GLU A 283 -3.07 18.54 -20.61
CA GLU A 283 -3.78 17.26 -20.60
C GLU A 283 -3.66 16.59 -19.23
N LEU A 284 -4.64 15.76 -18.93
CA LEU A 284 -4.57 14.76 -17.87
C LEU A 284 -4.61 13.38 -18.51
N LYS A 285 -3.51 12.64 -18.41
CA LYS A 285 -3.45 11.24 -18.81
C LYS A 285 -3.63 10.34 -17.58
N THR A 286 -4.39 9.27 -17.72
CA THR A 286 -4.60 8.30 -16.63
C THR A 286 -4.33 6.89 -17.09
N ILE A 287 -3.73 6.09 -16.21
CA ILE A 287 -3.56 4.64 -16.40
C ILE A 287 -4.39 3.94 -15.33
N ASP A 288 -5.29 3.06 -15.75
CA ASP A 288 -6.11 2.23 -14.87
C ASP A 288 -5.76 0.75 -15.07
N MET A 289 -5.25 0.09 -14.04
CA MET A 289 -5.03 -1.36 -14.01
C MET A 289 -5.90 -1.98 -12.93
N VAL A 290 -6.77 -2.90 -13.32
CA VAL A 290 -7.68 -3.62 -12.41
C VAL A 290 -7.58 -5.11 -12.69
N ILE A 291 -6.98 -5.86 -11.77
CA ILE A 291 -6.73 -7.30 -11.90
C ILE A 291 -7.46 -8.03 -10.79
N TYR A 292 -8.26 -9.03 -11.15
CA TYR A 292 -8.90 -9.94 -10.18
C TYR A 292 -8.09 -11.23 -10.04
N GLY A 293 -8.12 -11.79 -8.83
CA GLY A 293 -7.64 -13.14 -8.58
C GLY A 293 -8.48 -14.16 -9.34
N ASP A 294 -7.82 -15.25 -9.74
CA ASP A 294 -8.46 -16.42 -10.35
C ASP A 294 -8.42 -17.61 -9.38
N GLN A 295 -8.91 -18.78 -9.82
CA GLN A 295 -8.95 -19.98 -8.98
C GLN A 295 -7.57 -20.50 -8.57
N LYS A 296 -6.51 -20.14 -9.30
CA LYS A 296 -5.15 -20.64 -9.05
C LYS A 296 -4.33 -19.64 -8.26
N HIS A 297 -4.43 -18.35 -8.60
CA HIS A 297 -3.58 -17.32 -8.02
C HIS A 297 -4.37 -16.05 -7.73
N SER A 298 -4.08 -15.45 -6.57
CA SER A 298 -4.56 -14.12 -6.22
C SER A 298 -3.98 -13.06 -7.18
N ALA A 299 -4.71 -11.97 -7.39
CA ALA A 299 -4.25 -10.80 -8.14
C ALA A 299 -2.93 -10.28 -7.57
N MET A 300 -2.80 -10.24 -6.24
CA MET A 300 -1.56 -9.86 -5.55
C MET A 300 -0.41 -10.80 -5.90
N ALA A 301 -0.61 -12.12 -5.85
CA ALA A 301 0.43 -13.08 -6.20
C ALA A 301 0.86 -12.97 -7.66
N LYS A 302 -0.09 -12.80 -8.59
CA LYS A 302 0.21 -12.60 -10.03
C LYS A 302 1.01 -11.33 -10.26
N THR A 303 0.52 -10.20 -9.74
CA THR A 303 1.12 -8.88 -9.99
C THR A 303 2.43 -8.63 -9.24
N VAL A 304 2.76 -9.44 -8.23
CA VAL A 304 4.07 -9.41 -7.57
C VAL A 304 5.01 -10.47 -8.14
N GLY A 305 4.52 -11.69 -8.37
CA GLY A 305 5.32 -12.84 -8.77
C GLY A 305 5.72 -12.84 -10.24
N LEU A 306 4.80 -12.48 -11.15
CA LEU A 306 5.08 -12.50 -12.59
C LEU A 306 6.17 -11.49 -12.98
N PRO A 307 6.16 -10.21 -12.54
CA PRO A 307 7.23 -9.29 -12.88
C PRO A 307 8.60 -9.78 -12.38
N ALA A 308 8.64 -10.35 -11.17
CA ALA A 308 9.86 -10.94 -10.60
C ALA A 308 10.35 -12.14 -11.41
N ALA A 309 9.44 -13.04 -11.83
CA ALA A 309 9.78 -14.21 -12.62
C ALA A 309 10.28 -13.83 -14.02
N ILE A 310 9.60 -12.90 -14.69
CA ILE A 310 10.01 -12.37 -16.00
C ILE A 310 11.38 -11.71 -15.90
N ALA A 311 11.59 -10.81 -14.93
CA ALA A 311 12.88 -10.16 -14.71
C ALA A 311 13.99 -11.17 -14.37
N THR A 312 13.67 -12.25 -13.66
CA THR A 312 14.60 -13.35 -13.38
C THR A 312 15.04 -14.06 -14.65
N ARG A 313 14.06 -14.43 -15.49
CA ARG A 313 14.34 -15.05 -16.79
C ARG A 313 15.19 -14.13 -17.67
N MET A 314 14.79 -12.86 -17.82
CA MET A 314 15.53 -11.87 -18.61
C MET A 314 16.97 -11.67 -18.11
N LEU A 315 17.21 -11.72 -16.80
CA LEU A 315 18.57 -11.62 -16.25
C LEU A 315 19.41 -12.87 -16.58
N LEU A 316 18.82 -14.07 -16.52
CA LEU A 316 19.49 -15.33 -16.88
C LEU A 316 19.78 -15.44 -18.38
N ASP A 317 18.86 -14.91 -19.20
CA ASP A 317 18.96 -14.90 -20.66
C ASP A 317 19.89 -13.77 -21.17
N ASN A 318 20.51 -12.99 -20.27
CA ASN A 318 21.37 -11.83 -20.57
C ASN A 318 20.66 -10.69 -21.34
N GLU A 319 19.34 -10.57 -21.19
CA GLU A 319 18.57 -9.44 -21.71
C GLU A 319 18.70 -8.19 -20.81
N ILE A 320 18.98 -8.39 -19.51
CA ILE A 320 19.33 -7.32 -18.56
C ILE A 320 20.85 -7.36 -18.32
N TYR A 321 21.55 -6.33 -18.80
CA TYR A 321 23.02 -6.24 -18.77
C TYR A 321 23.54 -5.31 -17.66
N GLU A 322 22.68 -4.48 -17.07
CA GLU A 322 23.04 -3.58 -15.97
C GLU A 322 23.62 -4.35 -14.78
N ARG A 323 24.71 -3.83 -14.21
CA ARG A 323 25.36 -4.34 -12.99
C ARG A 323 25.18 -3.35 -11.84
N GLY A 324 25.46 -3.81 -10.62
CA GLY A 324 25.23 -3.04 -9.40
C GLY A 324 23.79 -3.19 -8.88
N VAL A 325 23.35 -2.20 -8.11
CA VAL A 325 21.95 -2.05 -7.66
C VAL A 325 21.12 -1.43 -8.77
N VAL A 326 20.09 -2.14 -9.22
CA VAL A 326 19.30 -1.81 -10.42
C VAL A 326 17.81 -1.77 -10.07
N VAL A 327 17.07 -0.88 -10.73
CA VAL A 327 15.61 -0.75 -10.68
C VAL A 327 15.04 -0.70 -12.10
N PRO A 328 13.78 -1.10 -12.36
CA PRO A 328 13.22 -1.23 -13.71
C PRO A 328 12.74 0.12 -14.27
N LEU A 329 13.62 1.12 -14.29
CA LEU A 329 13.28 2.47 -14.79
C LEU A 329 13.76 2.73 -16.22
N LYS A 330 14.69 1.92 -16.75
CA LYS A 330 15.16 2.05 -18.12
C LYS A 330 14.22 1.37 -19.11
N ARG A 331 13.99 2.00 -20.27
CA ARG A 331 13.17 1.45 -21.37
C ARG A 331 13.59 0.05 -21.80
N THR A 332 14.88 -0.24 -21.79
CA THR A 332 15.43 -1.58 -22.10
C THR A 332 15.02 -2.66 -21.09
N ILE A 333 14.65 -2.28 -19.86
CA ILE A 333 14.21 -3.21 -18.81
C ILE A 333 12.69 -3.23 -18.72
N TYR A 334 12.04 -2.08 -18.56
CA TYR A 334 10.59 -2.06 -18.29
C TYR A 334 9.76 -2.51 -19.50
N LYS A 335 10.16 -2.15 -20.73
CA LYS A 335 9.31 -2.37 -21.91
C LYS A 335 9.14 -3.86 -22.23
N PRO A 336 10.19 -4.71 -22.21
CA PRO A 336 10.01 -6.15 -22.37
C PRO A 336 9.17 -6.76 -21.24
N ILE A 337 9.38 -6.35 -19.99
CA ILE A 337 8.61 -6.84 -18.84
C ILE A 337 7.12 -6.53 -19.02
N LEU A 338 6.77 -5.29 -19.34
CA LEU A 338 5.38 -4.87 -19.58
C LEU A 338 4.73 -5.65 -20.73
N ASN A 339 5.44 -5.85 -21.85
CA ASN A 339 4.94 -6.62 -22.98
C ASN A 339 4.62 -8.08 -22.61
N GLU A 340 5.44 -8.70 -21.76
CA GLU A 340 5.19 -10.07 -21.28
C GLU A 340 4.07 -10.13 -20.26
N LEU A 341 3.99 -9.16 -19.34
CA LEU A 341 2.88 -9.04 -18.40
C LEU A 341 1.53 -8.95 -19.12
N GLN A 342 1.46 -8.21 -20.23
CA GLN A 342 0.25 -8.18 -21.08
C GLN A 342 -0.10 -9.56 -21.66
N ARG A 343 0.89 -10.35 -22.08
CA ARG A 343 0.67 -11.73 -22.58
C ARG A 343 0.17 -12.67 -21.48
N GLU A 344 0.60 -12.44 -20.24
CA GLU A 344 0.12 -13.14 -19.04
C GLU A 344 -1.24 -12.61 -18.53
N GLY A 345 -1.87 -11.69 -19.26
CA GLY A 345 -3.20 -11.16 -18.94
C GLY A 345 -3.20 -10.03 -17.90
N ILE A 346 -2.05 -9.45 -17.57
CA ILE A 346 -1.97 -8.21 -16.77
C ILE A 346 -2.13 -7.02 -17.71
N THR A 347 -3.36 -6.54 -17.83
CA THR A 347 -3.74 -5.45 -18.76
C THR A 347 -4.12 -4.17 -18.01
N TRP A 348 -3.88 -3.03 -18.64
CA TRP A 348 -4.29 -1.71 -18.18
C TRP A 348 -4.95 -0.93 -19.32
N SER A 349 -5.65 0.14 -18.97
CA SER A 349 -6.26 1.06 -19.94
C SER A 349 -5.75 2.48 -19.73
N GLU A 350 -5.63 3.21 -20.83
CA GLU A 350 -5.18 4.60 -20.83
C GLU A 350 -6.32 5.52 -21.26
N LYS A 351 -6.42 6.69 -20.62
CA LYS A 351 -7.37 7.74 -21.02
C LYS A 351 -6.66 9.09 -21.01
N THR A 352 -7.07 9.97 -21.91
CA THR A 352 -6.59 11.36 -21.96
C THR A 352 -7.80 12.29 -21.87
N VAL A 353 -7.72 13.29 -20.98
CA VAL A 353 -8.71 14.36 -20.83
C VAL A 353 -8.02 15.69 -21.08
N LYS A 354 -8.51 16.47 -22.05
CA LYS A 354 -8.03 17.84 -22.29
C LYS A 354 -8.54 18.78 -21.19
N LYS A 355 -7.66 19.63 -20.66
CA LYS A 355 -7.96 20.58 -19.56
C LYS A 355 -8.15 22.01 -20.03
#